data_AF-A0A8S8YQ81-F1
#
_entry.id   AF-A0A8S8YQ81-F1
#
_cell.length_a   1.000
_cell.length_b   1.000
_cell.length_c   1.000
_cell.angle_alpha   90.00
_cell.angle_beta   90.00
_cell.angle_gamma   90.00
#
_symmetry.space_group_name_H-M   'P 1'
#
loop_
_entity.id
_entity.type
_entity.pdbx_description
1 polymer ?
#
loop_
_entity_poly.entity_id
_entity_poly.type
_entity_poly.pdbx_seq_one_letter_code
_entity_poly.pdbx_strand_id
1 'polypeptide(L)'
;MRRRENIPAVDDSFGAFSVVAPVDTGINVYHNHFSMNESYPQWLLDQLGVNKVCEISKNGTWEERYEADREDCWDVIGSGDIVWFKGSRIIGTTPDDNTDIPILDDPSDGHGTAVTGAVIDANPDAVIFFVEGFSDAAVLAAANQPLWI
;
A
#
# COMPACT_ATOMS: atom_id res chain seq x y z
N MET A 1 10.41 41.04 29.96
CA MET A 1 9.63 40.56 28.79
C MET A 1 10.38 39.41 28.15
N ARG A 2 9.97 38.15 28.37
CA ARG A 2 10.44 37.01 27.56
C ARG A 2 9.48 36.88 26.38
N ARG A 3 10.00 37.02 25.15
CA ARG A 3 9.27 36.69 23.92
C ARG A 3 8.91 35.20 23.99
N ARG A 4 7.63 34.87 23.92
CA ARG A 4 7.20 33.50 23.64
C ARG A 4 7.56 33.23 22.18
N GLU A 5 8.36 32.22 21.94
CA GLU A 5 8.57 31.69 20.60
C GLU A 5 7.24 31.18 20.08
N ASN A 6 6.87 31.63 18.88
CA ASN A 6 5.69 31.17 18.16
C ASN A 6 6.03 29.80 17.58
N ILE A 7 5.71 28.72 18.31
CA ILE A 7 5.78 27.36 17.78
C ILE A 7 4.70 27.27 16.70
N PRO A 8 5.03 27.03 15.42
CA PRO A 8 4.00 26.85 14.41
C PRO A 8 3.19 25.60 14.81
N ALA A 9 1.87 25.76 14.87
CA ALA A 9 0.97 24.61 14.98
C ALA A 9 1.22 23.74 13.75
N VAL A 10 1.68 22.51 13.98
CA VAL A 10 1.68 21.48 12.94
C VAL A 10 0.22 21.29 12.57
N ASP A 11 -0.12 21.53 11.31
CA ASP A 11 -1.42 21.17 10.77
C ASP A 11 -1.45 19.64 10.67
N ASP A 12 -1.76 19.00 11.79
CA ASP A 12 -1.71 17.54 12.02
C ASP A 12 -2.86 16.78 11.34
N SER A 13 -3.65 17.46 10.50
CA SER A 13 -4.85 16.90 9.92
C SER A 13 -4.52 16.26 8.56
N PHE A 14 -4.10 14.99 8.58
CA PHE A 14 -4.07 14.11 7.39
C PHE A 14 -5.45 14.01 6.69
N GLY A 15 -6.50 14.56 7.30
CA GLY A 15 -7.87 14.55 6.79
C GLY A 15 -8.66 13.37 7.33
N ALA A 16 -9.96 13.36 7.07
CA ALA A 16 -10.76 12.18 7.30
C ALA A 16 -10.45 11.15 6.20
N PHE A 17 -10.26 9.89 6.57
CA PHE A 17 -9.96 8.81 5.66
C PHE A 17 -10.74 7.55 6.06
N SER A 18 -10.81 6.60 5.12
CA SER A 18 -11.26 5.24 5.40
C SER A 18 -10.15 4.28 5.03
N VAL A 19 -9.94 3.24 5.84
CA VAL A 19 -9.10 2.10 5.44
C VAL A 19 -10.00 1.09 4.72
N VAL A 20 -9.58 0.69 3.53
CA VAL A 20 -10.25 -0.38 2.77
C VAL A 20 -9.22 -1.46 2.52
N ALA A 21 -9.58 -2.72 2.80
CA ALA A 21 -8.72 -3.87 2.55
C ALA A 21 -9.29 -4.78 1.45
N PRO A 22 -9.04 -4.49 0.17
CA PRO A 22 -9.34 -5.41 -0.91
C PRO A 22 -8.55 -6.71 -0.73
N VAL A 23 -9.23 -7.84 -0.90
CA VAL A 23 -8.66 -9.18 -0.86
C VAL A 23 -8.72 -9.75 -2.28
N ASP A 24 -7.56 -10.01 -2.89
CA ASP A 24 -7.49 -10.38 -4.32
C ASP A 24 -6.23 -11.16 -4.70
N THR A 25 -6.06 -11.53 -5.98
CA THR A 25 -4.93 -12.33 -6.49
C THR A 25 -3.59 -11.59 -6.53
N GLY A 26 -3.60 -10.27 -6.65
CA GLY A 26 -2.42 -9.43 -6.80
C GLY A 26 -2.80 -8.00 -7.15
N ILE A 27 -1.83 -7.09 -7.15
CA ILE A 27 -2.05 -5.68 -7.53
C ILE A 27 -0.86 -5.06 -8.25
N ASN A 28 -1.13 -4.35 -9.34
CA ASN A 28 -0.12 -3.58 -10.05
C ASN A 28 0.07 -2.21 -9.39
N VAL A 29 1.01 -2.15 -8.43
CA VAL A 29 1.34 -0.93 -7.68
C VAL A 29 1.85 0.22 -8.56
N TYR A 30 2.29 -0.07 -9.78
CA TYR A 30 2.75 0.92 -10.77
C TYR A 30 1.61 1.60 -11.52
N HIS A 31 0.37 1.11 -11.39
CA HIS A 31 -0.76 1.63 -12.15
C HIS A 31 -1.06 3.09 -11.79
N ASN A 32 -1.34 3.92 -12.79
CA ASN A 32 -1.50 5.36 -12.60
C ASN A 32 -2.64 5.74 -11.63
N HIS A 33 -3.67 4.90 -11.49
CA HIS A 33 -4.76 5.12 -10.52
C HIS A 33 -4.25 5.16 -9.07
N PHE A 34 -3.14 4.48 -8.77
CA PHE A 34 -2.59 4.41 -7.42
C PHE A 34 -1.49 5.43 -7.17
N SER A 35 -1.07 6.18 -8.19
CA SER A 35 0.03 7.15 -8.07
C SER A 35 -0.27 8.18 -6.98
N MET A 36 0.72 8.38 -6.10
CA MET A 36 0.65 9.33 -5.00
C MET A 36 1.83 10.29 -5.06
N ASN A 37 1.52 11.59 -5.02
CA ASN A 37 2.53 12.65 -4.94
C ASN A 37 2.97 12.91 -3.50
N GLU A 38 2.05 12.73 -2.57
CA GLU A 38 2.26 12.92 -1.14
C GLU A 38 2.75 11.61 -0.50
N SER A 39 3.23 11.69 0.73
CA SER A 39 3.62 10.52 1.53
C SER A 39 2.62 10.34 2.66
N TYR A 40 2.33 9.09 3.03
CA TYR A 40 1.54 8.84 4.22
C TYR A 40 2.31 9.33 5.46
N PRO A 41 1.61 9.90 6.46
CA PRO A 41 2.27 10.31 7.70
C PRO A 41 2.76 9.07 8.44
N GLN A 42 3.91 9.18 9.10
CA GLN A 42 4.57 8.02 9.74
C GLN A 42 3.66 7.31 10.75
N TRP A 43 2.86 8.05 11.52
CA TRP A 43 1.95 7.46 12.50
C TRP A 43 0.93 6.50 11.87
N LEU A 44 0.50 6.75 10.63
CA LEU A 44 -0.45 5.90 9.92
C LEU A 44 0.21 4.59 9.50
N LEU A 45 1.44 4.69 8.96
CA LEU A 45 2.24 3.52 8.58
C LEU A 45 2.55 2.64 9.79
N ASP A 46 2.93 3.27 10.92
CA ASP A 46 3.21 2.58 12.17
C ASP A 46 1.96 1.87 12.71
N GLN A 47 0.79 2.53 12.66
CA GLN A 47 -0.46 1.94 13.12
C GLN A 47 -0.94 0.79 12.23
N LEU A 48 -0.70 0.86 10.92
CA LEU A 48 -0.98 -0.24 9.98
C LEU A 48 0.06 -1.36 10.04
N GLY A 49 1.09 -1.23 10.88
CA GLY A 49 2.11 -2.26 11.07
C GLY A 49 3.08 -2.40 9.90
N VAL A 50 3.23 -1.36 9.08
CA VAL A 50 4.17 -1.35 7.95
C VAL A 50 5.57 -1.65 8.46
N ASN A 51 6.15 -2.76 8.01
CA ASN A 51 7.47 -3.22 8.42
C ASN A 51 8.51 -3.09 7.29
N LYS A 52 8.07 -2.76 6.07
CA LYS A 52 8.93 -2.58 4.89
C LYS A 52 8.41 -1.43 4.03
N VAL A 53 9.33 -0.66 3.45
CA VAL A 53 9.00 0.41 2.51
C VAL A 53 9.79 0.18 1.23
N CYS A 54 9.08 0.11 0.11
CA CYS A 54 9.65 0.04 -1.22
C CYS A 54 9.43 1.36 -1.95
N GLU A 55 10.50 2.00 -2.42
CA GLU A 55 10.36 3.14 -3.34
C GLU A 55 10.17 2.60 -4.75
N ILE A 56 9.02 2.85 -5.37
CA ILE A 56 8.69 2.28 -6.68
C ILE A 56 9.03 3.22 -7.85
N SER A 57 9.48 2.63 -8.95
CA SER A 57 9.74 3.33 -10.20
C SER A 57 8.46 3.94 -10.81
N LYS A 58 8.55 5.22 -11.21
CA LYS A 58 7.40 5.98 -11.77
C LYS A 58 7.32 6.03 -13.29
N ASN A 59 8.39 5.66 -13.98
CA ASN A 59 8.53 5.79 -15.43
C ASN A 59 8.92 4.46 -16.07
N GLY A 60 8.57 4.29 -17.34
CA GLY A 60 8.78 3.04 -18.08
C GLY A 60 7.51 2.19 -18.16
N THR A 61 7.63 1.05 -18.83
CA THR A 61 6.65 -0.04 -18.88
C THR A 61 6.58 -0.77 -17.54
N TRP A 62 5.61 -1.70 -17.40
CA TRP A 62 5.54 -2.56 -16.22
C TRP A 62 6.85 -3.34 -16.01
N GLU A 63 7.36 -3.99 -17.07
CA GLU A 63 8.57 -4.81 -17.03
C GLU A 63 9.81 -4.00 -16.61
N GLU A 64 9.99 -2.82 -17.20
CA GLU A 64 11.13 -1.94 -16.89
C GLU A 64 11.11 -1.46 -15.42
N ARG A 65 9.91 -1.22 -14.87
CA ARG A 65 9.77 -0.80 -13.47
C ARG A 65 9.95 -1.96 -12.51
N TYR A 66 9.38 -3.12 -12.83
CA TYR A 66 9.58 -4.34 -12.07
C TYR A 66 11.08 -4.67 -11.97
N GLU A 67 11.79 -4.72 -13.10
CA GLU A 67 13.22 -5.02 -13.12
C GLU A 67 14.06 -3.96 -12.39
N ALA A 68 13.67 -2.68 -12.46
CA ALA A 68 14.37 -1.60 -11.76
C ALA A 68 14.24 -1.70 -10.23
N ASP A 69 13.10 -2.19 -9.73
CA ASP A 69 12.81 -2.26 -8.30
C ASP A 69 13.03 -3.68 -7.73
N ARG A 70 13.38 -4.66 -8.57
CA ARG A 70 13.40 -6.09 -8.21
C ARG A 70 14.31 -6.38 -7.03
N GLU A 71 15.58 -6.00 -7.11
CA GLU A 71 16.58 -6.36 -6.10
C GLU A 71 16.33 -5.67 -4.75
N ASP A 72 15.86 -4.43 -4.77
CA ASP A 72 15.67 -3.60 -3.57
C ASP A 72 14.28 -3.76 -2.93
N CYS A 73 13.30 -4.27 -3.69
CA CYS A 73 11.92 -4.46 -3.23
C CYS A 73 11.43 -5.89 -3.42
N TRP A 74 11.20 -6.33 -4.67
CA TRP A 74 10.45 -7.57 -4.93
C TRP A 74 11.16 -8.83 -4.44
N ASP A 75 12.48 -8.92 -4.61
CA ASP A 75 13.30 -10.07 -4.21
C ASP A 75 13.43 -10.22 -2.68
N VAL A 76 12.99 -9.21 -1.91
CA VAL A 76 13.14 -9.16 -0.44
C VAL A 76 11.81 -9.14 0.31
N ILE A 77 10.67 -9.17 -0.40
CA ILE A 77 9.34 -9.30 0.23
C ILE A 77 9.07 -10.77 0.52
N GLY A 78 8.71 -11.07 1.77
CA GLY A 78 8.29 -12.39 2.20
C GLY A 78 6.84 -12.41 2.67
N SER A 79 6.34 -13.62 2.93
CA SER A 79 5.04 -13.82 3.56
C SER A 79 4.97 -13.12 4.92
N GLY A 80 3.85 -12.45 5.18
CA GLY A 80 3.59 -11.70 6.41
C GLY A 80 4.24 -10.31 6.47
N ASP A 81 5.04 -9.92 5.47
CA ASP A 81 5.49 -8.53 5.36
C ASP A 81 4.29 -7.60 5.08
N ILE A 82 4.33 -6.41 5.66
CA ILE A 82 3.39 -5.33 5.41
C ILE A 82 4.19 -4.21 4.76
N VAL A 83 4.02 -4.08 3.45
CA VAL A 83 4.89 -3.28 2.58
C VAL A 83 4.14 -2.03 2.16
N TRP A 84 4.73 -0.85 2.37
CA TRP A 84 4.27 0.35 1.70
C TRP A 84 5.05 0.59 0.41
N PHE A 85 4.34 0.65 -0.71
CA PHE A 85 4.90 0.99 -2.02
C PHE A 85 4.91 2.51 -2.18
N LYS A 86 5.95 3.15 -1.66
CA LYS A 86 6.11 4.61 -1.63
C LYS A 86 6.16 5.18 -3.06
N GLY A 87 5.31 6.16 -3.30
CA GLY A 87 4.98 6.65 -4.63
C GLY A 87 3.63 6.17 -5.13
N SER A 88 3.01 5.22 -4.41
CA SER A 88 1.61 4.81 -4.58
C SER A 88 0.82 4.90 -3.26
N ARG A 89 -0.49 4.70 -3.39
CA ARG A 89 -1.46 4.58 -2.30
C ARG A 89 -1.53 3.18 -1.69
N ILE A 90 -0.72 2.23 -2.16
CA ILE A 90 -0.85 0.82 -1.80
C ILE A 90 0.04 0.47 -0.62
N ILE A 91 -0.59 -0.05 0.43
CA ILE A 91 0.05 -0.85 1.47
C ILE A 91 -0.39 -2.28 1.24
N GLY A 92 0.53 -3.21 1.06
CA GLY A 92 0.23 -4.58 0.66
C GLY A 92 0.78 -5.62 1.62
N THR A 93 0.12 -6.78 1.69
CA THR A 93 0.62 -7.95 2.41
C THR A 93 0.17 -9.24 1.73
N THR A 94 0.98 -10.29 1.88
CA THR A 94 0.64 -11.66 1.51
C THR A 94 0.75 -12.53 2.75
N PRO A 95 -0.37 -12.93 3.38
CA PRO A 95 -0.33 -13.69 4.62
C PRO A 95 0.13 -15.15 4.46
N ASP A 96 0.13 -15.68 3.23
CA ASP A 96 0.56 -17.04 2.90
C ASP A 96 1.85 -17.04 2.06
N ASP A 97 2.49 -18.19 1.89
CA ASP A 97 3.76 -18.39 1.16
C ASP A 97 3.58 -19.07 -0.21
N ASN A 98 2.36 -19.10 -0.73
CA ASN A 98 2.00 -19.85 -1.95
C ASN A 98 2.05 -19.02 -3.25
N THR A 99 2.86 -17.97 -3.29
CA THR A 99 3.00 -17.07 -4.45
C THR A 99 4.46 -16.91 -4.83
N ASP A 100 4.74 -16.77 -6.13
CA ASP A 100 6.10 -16.63 -6.66
C ASP A 100 6.65 -15.22 -6.40
N ILE A 101 5.81 -14.19 -6.52
CA ILE A 101 6.15 -12.79 -6.22
C ILE A 101 5.03 -12.21 -5.34
N PRO A 102 5.25 -12.06 -4.03
CA PRO A 102 4.22 -11.55 -3.14
C PRO A 102 3.70 -10.17 -3.54
N ILE A 103 2.38 -10.00 -3.47
CA ILE A 103 1.57 -8.80 -3.69
C ILE A 103 1.45 -8.40 -5.17
N LEU A 104 2.52 -8.55 -5.95
CA LEU A 104 2.58 -8.03 -7.32
C LEU A 104 1.71 -8.87 -8.26
N ASP A 105 0.80 -8.18 -8.96
CA ASP A 105 0.02 -8.80 -10.04
C ASP A 105 0.90 -9.16 -11.25
N ASP A 106 0.60 -10.27 -11.92
CA ASP A 106 1.07 -10.53 -13.29
C ASP A 106 0.41 -9.49 -14.22
N PRO A 107 1.11 -8.85 -15.17
CA PRO A 107 0.51 -7.87 -16.09
C PRO A 107 -0.67 -8.41 -16.93
N SER A 108 -0.87 -9.73 -16.99
CA SER A 108 -2.01 -10.40 -17.61
C SER A 108 -3.20 -10.64 -16.67
N ASP A 109 -3.00 -10.53 -15.35
CA ASP A 109 -4.05 -10.45 -14.34
C ASP A 109 -4.20 -8.98 -13.92
N GLY A 110 -5.42 -8.47 -14.06
CA GLY A 110 -5.73 -7.08 -13.73
C GLY A 110 -6.85 -6.99 -12.71
N HIS A 111 -7.24 -8.12 -12.11
CA HIS A 111 -8.44 -8.22 -11.30
C HIS A 111 -8.32 -7.34 -10.05
N GLY A 112 -7.29 -7.56 -9.22
CA GLY A 112 -7.09 -6.75 -8.01
C GLY A 112 -6.79 -5.29 -8.31
N THR A 113 -6.11 -5.01 -9.42
CA THR A 113 -5.91 -3.64 -9.92
C THR A 113 -7.23 -2.95 -10.30
N ALA A 114 -8.13 -3.62 -11.01
CA ALA A 114 -9.41 -3.06 -11.43
C ALA A 114 -10.37 -2.89 -10.24
N VAL A 115 -10.45 -3.88 -9.36
CA VAL A 115 -11.29 -3.85 -8.15
C VAL A 115 -10.83 -2.71 -7.22
N THR A 116 -9.53 -2.62 -6.95
CA THR A 116 -8.97 -1.55 -6.11
C THR A 116 -9.09 -0.18 -6.80
N GLY A 117 -8.95 -0.13 -8.12
CA GLY A 117 -9.19 1.08 -8.91
C GLY A 117 -10.60 1.64 -8.70
N ALA A 118 -11.62 0.76 -8.69
CA ALA A 118 -13.00 1.18 -8.44
C ALA A 118 -13.21 1.71 -7.01
N VAL A 119 -12.48 1.18 -6.02
CA VAL A 119 -12.49 1.73 -4.65
C VAL A 119 -11.94 3.15 -4.62
N ILE A 120 -10.80 3.39 -5.27
CA ILE A 120 -10.18 4.71 -5.34
C ILE A 120 -11.06 5.70 -6.12
N ASP A 121 -11.70 5.28 -7.21
CA ASP A 121 -12.63 6.12 -7.96
C ASP A 121 -13.84 6.55 -7.10
N ALA A 122 -14.31 5.66 -6.23
CA ALA A 122 -15.41 5.95 -5.31
C ALA A 122 -14.97 6.81 -4.10
N ASN A 123 -13.77 6.58 -3.59
CA ASN A 123 -13.19 7.32 -2.47
C ASN A 123 -11.68 7.59 -2.70
N PRO A 124 -11.33 8.76 -3.26
CA PRO A 124 -9.94 9.13 -3.51
C PRO A 124 -9.08 9.29 -2.24
N ASP A 125 -9.71 9.42 -1.08
CA ASP A 125 -9.05 9.57 0.23
C ASP A 125 -8.91 8.22 0.96
N ALA A 126 -9.29 7.11 0.32
CA ALA A 126 -9.13 5.78 0.90
C ALA A 126 -7.63 5.43 1.05
N VAL A 127 -7.31 4.87 2.21
CA VAL A 127 -6.04 4.18 2.47
C VAL A 127 -6.25 2.72 2.10
N ILE A 128 -5.48 2.24 1.13
CA ILE A 128 -5.60 0.87 0.63
C ILE A 128 -4.64 -0.04 1.39
N PHE A 129 -5.21 -1.00 2.11
CA PHE A 129 -4.48 -2.11 2.72
C PHE A 129 -4.77 -3.39 1.92
N PHE A 130 -4.09 -3.56 0.79
CA PHE A 130 -4.30 -4.70 -0.10
C PHE A 130 -3.81 -6.01 0.55
N VAL A 131 -4.62 -7.06 0.45
CA VAL A 131 -4.28 -8.40 0.95
C VAL A 131 -4.31 -9.37 -0.22
N GLU A 132 -3.16 -9.96 -0.54
CA GLU A 132 -3.08 -11.01 -1.56
C GLU A 132 -3.59 -12.35 -0.99
N GLY A 133 -4.40 -13.05 -1.77
CA GLY A 133 -4.82 -14.42 -1.54
C GLY A 133 -6.32 -14.55 -1.20
N PHE A 134 -6.80 -15.79 -1.19
CA PHE A 134 -8.21 -16.12 -0.87
C PHE A 134 -8.35 -17.13 0.27
N SER A 135 -7.30 -17.31 1.06
CA SER A 135 -7.30 -18.21 2.21
C SER A 135 -8.02 -17.61 3.42
N ASP A 136 -8.29 -18.44 4.43
CA ASP A 136 -8.75 -17.97 5.73
C ASP A 136 -7.74 -16.99 6.35
N ALA A 137 -6.43 -17.17 6.11
CA ALA A 137 -5.40 -16.26 6.59
C ALA A 137 -5.51 -14.89 5.91
N ALA A 138 -5.75 -14.84 4.59
CA ALA A 138 -5.97 -13.60 3.84
C ALA A 138 -7.21 -12.85 4.35
N VAL A 139 -8.33 -13.55 4.50
CA VAL A 139 -9.57 -12.94 5.02
C VAL A 139 -9.40 -12.45 6.45
N LEU A 140 -8.71 -13.21 7.32
CA LEU A 140 -8.42 -12.80 8.70
C LEU A 140 -7.45 -11.63 8.76
N ALA A 141 -6.45 -11.57 7.88
CA ALA A 141 -5.52 -10.44 7.80
C ALA A 141 -6.24 -9.14 7.44
N ALA A 142 -7.21 -9.20 6.51
CA ALA A 142 -8.06 -8.06 6.18
C ALA A 142 -8.99 -7.67 7.35
N ALA A 143 -9.63 -8.65 7.98
CA ALA A 143 -10.61 -8.42 9.05
C ALA A 143 -10.01 -7.91 10.38
N ASN A 144 -8.74 -8.25 10.68
CA ASN A 144 -8.08 -7.89 11.93
C ASN A 144 -7.20 -6.64 11.84
N GLN A 145 -7.32 -5.87 10.76
CA GLN A 145 -6.56 -4.65 10.59
C GLN A 145 -6.86 -3.63 11.71
N PRO A 146 -5.83 -3.05 12.35
CA PRO A 146 -5.97 -2.31 13.62
C PRO A 146 -6.73 -0.99 13.52
N LEU A 147 -6.94 -0.45 12.31
CA LEU A 147 -7.62 0.83 12.08
C LEU A 147 -9.10 0.70 11.72
N TRP A 148 -9.70 -0.46 11.92
CA TRP A 148 -11.15 -0.67 11.69
C TRP A 148 -12.01 -0.18 12.87
N ILE A 149 -11.40 0.24 13.99
CA ILE A 149 -12.06 0.52 15.28
C ILE A 149 -11.87 1.97 15.71
#